data_AF-A0A7J9GDK8-F1
#
_entry.id   AF-A0A7J9GDK8-F1
#
_cell.length_a   1.000
_cell.length_b   1.000
_cell.length_c   1.000
_cell.angle_alpha   90.00
_cell.angle_beta   90.00
_cell.angle_gamma   90.00
#
_symmetry.space_group_name_H-M   'P 1'
#
loop_
_entity.id
_entity.type
_entity.pdbx_description
1 polymer ?
#
loop_
_entity_poly.entity_id
_entity_poly.type
_entity_poly.pdbx_seq_one_letter_code
_entity_poly.pdbx_strand_id
1 'polypeptide(L)'
;LGGGDDDDKCDVFSGKWVVYPQGPYYTNETCPLIIDQHNCMKFGRPDLQFMKWRWKPFGCELPLFDATQFLEIVRGKSMAFVGDSVGRNQMQSLLCLLAH
;
A
#
# COMPACT_ATOMS: atom_id res chain seq x y z
N LEU A 1 2.51 -3.61 -43.40
CA LEU A 1 3.78 -2.86 -43.29
C LEU A 1 3.48 -1.58 -42.53
N GLY A 2 4.18 -1.37 -41.41
CA GLY A 2 3.94 -0.35 -40.39
C GLY A 2 3.20 -0.97 -39.19
N GLY A 3 3.84 -1.54 -38.17
CA GLY A 3 5.18 -1.31 -37.63
C GLY A 3 5.07 -0.39 -36.41
N GLY A 4 4.88 -1.00 -35.23
CA GLY A 4 4.81 -0.36 -33.92
C GLY A 4 4.79 -1.43 -32.83
N ASP A 5 6.00 -1.87 -32.46
CA ASP A 5 6.32 -2.75 -31.34
C ASP A 5 6.17 -2.04 -29.98
N ASP A 6 6.01 -2.86 -28.94
CA ASP A 6 6.15 -2.58 -27.49
C ASP A 6 5.04 -1.81 -26.74
N ASP A 7 4.19 -2.57 -26.03
CA ASP A 7 4.09 -2.46 -24.56
C ASP A 7 3.68 -1.08 -24.00
N ASP A 8 2.39 -0.72 -24.06
CA ASP A 8 1.79 0.30 -23.18
C ASP A 8 1.76 -0.22 -21.72
N LYS A 9 2.94 -0.48 -21.15
CA LYS A 9 3.11 -0.77 -19.72
C LYS A 9 2.59 0.43 -18.96
N CYS A 10 1.55 0.22 -18.16
CA CYS A 10 1.06 1.25 -17.27
C CYS A 10 2.21 1.76 -16.38
N ASP A 11 2.58 3.03 -16.55
CA ASP A 11 3.49 3.70 -15.65
C ASP A 11 2.78 3.95 -14.32
N VAL A 12 3.05 3.06 -13.35
CA VAL A 12 2.47 3.13 -12.01
C VAL A 12 3.01 4.30 -11.17
N PHE A 13 4.07 4.98 -11.62
CA PHE A 13 4.69 6.10 -10.92
C PHE A 13 4.17 7.46 -11.39
N SER A 14 3.46 7.53 -12.52
CA SER A 14 2.84 8.74 -13.06
C SER A 14 1.32 8.73 -12.86
N GLY A 15 0.83 9.65 -12.04
CA GLY A 15 -0.56 9.64 -11.61
C GLY A 15 -0.91 10.80 -10.69
N LYS A 16 -2.00 10.64 -9.95
CA LYS A 16 -2.46 11.61 -8.97
C LYS A 16 -3.08 10.93 -7.75
N TRP A 17 -3.03 11.64 -6.64
CA TRP A 17 -3.80 11.27 -5.45
C TRP A 17 -5.28 11.57 -5.68
N VAL A 18 -6.14 10.61 -5.38
CA VAL A 18 -7.61 10.74 -5.42
C VAL A 18 -8.21 10.33 -4.09
N VAL A 19 -9.36 10.90 -3.74
CA VAL A 19 -10.10 10.53 -2.53
C VAL A 19 -10.71 9.15 -2.72
N TYR A 20 -10.50 8.25 -1.75
CA TYR A 20 -11.02 6.90 -1.69
C TYR A 20 -11.92 6.73 -0.46
N PRO A 21 -13.25 6.83 -0.61
CA PRO A 21 -14.18 6.89 0.52
C PRO A 21 -14.29 5.59 1.33
N GLN A 22 -13.91 4.46 0.73
CA GLN A 22 -14.02 3.14 1.35
C GLN A 22 -13.03 2.95 2.52
N GLY A 23 -12.15 3.92 2.75
CA GLY A 23 -11.28 3.99 3.92
C GLY A 23 -9.90 3.38 3.70
N PRO A 24 -9.01 3.46 4.72
CA PRO A 24 -7.70 2.85 4.66
C PRO A 24 -7.81 1.32 4.68
N TYR A 25 -6.81 0.64 4.14
CA TYR A 25 -6.77 -0.83 4.15
C TYR A 25 -6.67 -1.44 5.55
N TYR A 26 -6.23 -0.67 6.55
CA TYR A 26 -6.16 -1.07 7.95
C TYR A 26 -6.27 0.14 8.89
N THR A 27 -6.60 -0.09 10.15
CA THR A 27 -6.63 0.91 11.23
C THR A 27 -5.82 0.43 12.43
N ASN A 28 -5.69 1.29 13.44
CA ASN A 28 -5.15 0.90 14.76
C ASN A 28 -5.97 -0.19 15.46
N GLU A 29 -7.23 -0.39 15.08
CA GLU A 29 -8.09 -1.46 15.60
C GLU A 29 -7.88 -2.77 14.84
N THR A 30 -7.68 -2.69 13.51
CA THR A 30 -7.55 -3.90 12.68
C THR A 30 -6.12 -4.41 12.59
N CYS A 31 -5.10 -3.59 12.89
CA CYS A 31 -3.70 -4.01 12.91
C CYS A 31 -3.03 -3.78 14.29
N PRO A 32 -2.83 -4.85 15.09
CA PRO A 32 -2.13 -4.75 16.38
C PRO A 32 -0.61 -4.55 16.23
N LEU A 33 -0.08 -4.64 15.02
CA LEU A 33 1.35 -4.49 14.72
C LEU A 33 1.78 -3.02 14.50
N ILE A 34 0.83 -2.07 14.53
CA ILE A 34 1.14 -0.64 14.48
C ILE A 34 1.88 -0.26 15.77
N ILE A 35 3.18 0.02 15.65
CA ILE A 35 3.97 0.50 16.77
C ILE A 35 3.55 1.93 17.15
N ASP A 36 3.74 2.28 18.42
CA ASP A 36 3.35 3.58 18.97
C ASP A 36 3.88 4.76 18.15
N GLN A 37 5.13 4.71 17.71
CA GLN A 37 5.75 5.77 16.89
C GLN A 37 4.99 6.07 15.59
N HIS A 38 4.16 5.14 15.11
CA HIS A 38 3.35 5.27 13.88
C HIS A 38 1.85 5.40 14.16
N ASN A 39 1.43 5.38 15.43
CA ASN A 39 0.01 5.47 15.81
C ASN A 39 -0.42 6.94 16.02
N CYS A 40 -0.53 7.70 14.92
CA CYS A 40 -0.88 9.12 14.98
C CYS A 40 -2.19 9.39 15.73
N MET A 41 -3.15 8.47 15.64
CA MET A 41 -4.45 8.60 16.32
C MET A 41 -4.31 8.48 17.83
N LYS A 42 -3.52 7.51 18.31
CA LYS A 42 -3.20 7.36 19.75
C LYS A 42 -2.56 8.62 20.33
N PHE A 43 -1.74 9.32 19.54
CA PHE A 43 -1.05 10.54 19.95
C PHE A 43 -1.78 11.85 19.59
N GLY A 44 -3.09 11.78 19.36
CA GLY A 44 -3.96 12.95 19.38
C GLY A 44 -4.15 13.66 18.04
N ARG A 45 -3.80 13.04 16.91
CA ARG A 45 -4.17 13.59 15.59
C ARG A 45 -5.70 13.52 15.40
N PRO A 46 -6.39 14.64 15.19
CA PRO A 46 -7.86 14.66 15.15
C PRO A 46 -8.44 14.39 13.74
N ASP A 47 -7.67 14.61 12.68
CA ASP A 47 -8.14 14.47 11.30
C ASP A 47 -7.88 13.07 10.74
N LEU A 48 -8.90 12.47 10.09
CA LEU A 48 -8.81 11.16 9.44
C LEU A 48 -8.64 11.25 7.91
N GLN A 49 -8.68 12.45 7.33
CA GLN A 49 -8.75 12.65 5.88
C GLN A 49 -7.47 12.19 5.17
N PHE A 50 -6.33 12.25 5.86
CA PHE A 50 -5.05 11.78 5.31
C PHE A 50 -5.06 10.28 4.96
N MET A 51 -5.90 9.48 5.65
CA MET A 51 -6.04 8.04 5.38
C MET A 51 -6.97 7.71 4.21
N LYS A 52 -7.65 8.71 3.64
CA LYS A 52 -8.61 8.53 2.55
C LYS A 52 -8.03 8.83 1.18
N TRP A 53 -6.72 8.88 1.05
CA TRP A 53 -6.05 9.11 -0.22
C TRP A 53 -5.59 7.79 -0.84
N ARG A 54 -5.83 7.64 -2.14
CA ARG A 54 -5.33 6.53 -2.94
C ARG A 54 -4.58 7.07 -4.15
N TRP A 55 -3.45 6.45 -4.48
CA TRP A 55 -2.71 6.76 -5.69
C TRP A 55 -3.42 6.14 -6.90
N LYS A 56 -3.67 6.94 -7.95
CA LYS A 56 -4.26 6.52 -9.21
C LYS A 56 -3.34 6.86 -10.39
N PRO A 57 -2.69 5.87 -11.03
CA PRO A 57 -1.94 6.07 -12.26
C PRO A 57 -2.81 6.65 -13.38
N PHE A 58 -2.21 7.36 -14.34
CA PHE A 58 -2.97 7.92 -15.47
C PHE A 58 -3.38 6.88 -16.51
N GLY A 59 -2.56 5.84 -16.70
CA GLY A 59 -2.74 4.84 -17.75
C GLY A 59 -3.49 3.57 -17.33
N CYS A 60 -3.78 3.38 -16.04
CA CYS A 60 -4.47 2.19 -15.56
C CYS A 60 -5.09 2.36 -14.17
N GLU A 61 -5.89 1.37 -13.77
CA GLU A 61 -6.35 1.20 -12.39
C GLU A 61 -5.50 0.15 -11.68
N LEU A 62 -4.99 0.51 -10.50
CA LEU A 62 -4.33 -0.47 -9.63
C LEU A 62 -5.40 -1.39 -9.02
N PRO A 63 -5.16 -2.71 -8.92
CA PRO A 63 -6.05 -3.59 -8.16
C PRO A 63 -6.07 -3.19 -6.68
N LEU A 64 -7.13 -3.57 -5.98
CA LEU A 64 -7.11 -3.54 -4.52
C LEU A 64 -6.13 -4.57 -4.00
N PHE A 65 -5.51 -4.29 -2.86
CA PHE A 65 -4.61 -5.27 -2.23
C PHE A 65 -5.41 -6.48 -1.75
N ASP A 66 -4.98 -7.67 -2.16
CA ASP A 66 -5.51 -8.96 -1.70
C ASP A 66 -4.41 -9.69 -0.93
N ALA A 67 -4.58 -9.81 0.38
CA ALA A 67 -3.63 -10.45 1.27
C ALA A 67 -3.44 -11.94 0.95
N THR A 68 -4.52 -12.63 0.58
CA THR A 68 -4.47 -14.06 0.24
C THR A 68 -3.66 -14.26 -1.03
N GLN A 69 -3.95 -13.47 -2.07
CA GLN A 69 -3.20 -13.53 -3.33
C GLN A 69 -1.71 -13.20 -3.13
N PHE A 70 -1.40 -12.18 -2.30
CA PHE A 70 -0.02 -11.86 -1.98
C PHE A 70 0.69 -13.03 -1.29
N LEU A 71 0.06 -13.64 -0.28
CA LEU A 71 0.63 -14.77 0.46
C LEU A 71 0.87 -15.99 -0.44
N GLU A 72 0.00 -16.25 -1.41
CA GLU A 72 0.22 -17.29 -2.43
C GLU A 72 1.46 -17.01 -3.29
N ILE A 73 1.66 -15.76 -3.73
CA ILE A 73 2.81 -15.36 -4.56
C ILE A 73 4.14 -15.58 -3.82
N VAL A 74 4.15 -15.34 -2.51
CA VAL A 74 5.34 -15.45 -1.65
C VAL A 74 5.43 -16.78 -0.89
N ARG A 75 4.52 -17.72 -1.13
CA ARG A 75 4.49 -19.03 -0.47
C ARG A 75 5.81 -19.76 -0.67
N GLY A 76 6.39 -20.22 0.44
CA GLY A 76 7.69 -20.91 0.45
C GLY A 76 8.90 -20.03 0.18
N LYS A 77 8.75 -18.71 0.15
CA LYS A 77 9.83 -17.74 -0.03
C LYS A 77 10.08 -16.95 1.25
N SER A 78 11.31 -16.49 1.42
CA SER A 78 11.65 -15.50 2.45
C SER A 78 11.75 -14.12 1.80
N MET A 79 11.12 -13.13 2.42
CA MET A 79 11.19 -11.72 2.00
C MET A 79 11.90 -10.92 3.09
N ALA A 80 12.81 -10.04 2.68
CA ALA A 80 13.54 -9.15 3.59
C ALA A 80 13.51 -7.72 3.04
N PHE A 81 13.32 -6.75 3.94
CA PHE A 81 13.44 -5.33 3.64
C PHE A 81 14.80 -4.85 4.12
N VAL A 82 15.65 -4.37 3.21
CA VAL A 82 17.00 -3.88 3.52
C VAL A 82 17.04 -2.39 3.24
N GLY A 83 17.27 -1.59 4.28
CA GLY A 83 17.27 -0.15 4.18
C GLY A 83 17.31 0.52 5.55
N ASP A 84 16.86 1.78 5.59
CA ASP A 84 16.81 2.61 6.78
C ASP A 84 15.44 2.52 7.50
N SER A 85 15.10 3.55 8.25
CA SER A 85 13.79 3.67 8.90
C SER A 85 12.62 3.62 7.92
N VAL A 86 12.76 4.11 6.69
CA VAL A 86 11.70 4.08 5.69
C VAL A 86 11.42 2.65 5.24
N GLY A 87 12.47 1.85 5.02
CA GLY A 87 12.33 0.42 4.71
C GLY A 87 11.61 -0.35 5.81
N ARG A 88 11.93 -0.06 7.07
CA ARG A 88 11.22 -0.62 8.23
C ARG A 88 9.75 -0.21 8.27
N ASN A 89 9.44 1.06 7.96
CA ASN A 89 8.07 1.56 7.93
C ASN A 89 7.23 0.86 6.85
N GLN A 90 7.82 0.61 5.67
CA GLN A 90 7.16 -0.15 4.60
C GLN A 90 6.89 -1.60 5.00
N MET A 91 7.87 -2.28 5.62
CA MET A 91 7.68 -3.63 6.16
C MET A 91 6.51 -3.70 7.15
N GLN A 92 6.45 -2.77 8.10
CA GLN A 92 5.38 -2.74 9.10
C GLN A 92 4.01 -2.47 8.48
N SER A 93 3.93 -1.59 7.48
CA SER A 93 2.69 -1.37 6.72
C SER A 93 2.23 -2.63 6.00
N LEU A 94 3.15 -3.36 5.35
CA LEU A 94 2.84 -4.64 4.72
C LEU A 94 2.32 -5.68 5.72
N LEU A 95 2.93 -5.79 6.90
CA LEU A 95 2.44 -6.71 7.93
C LEU A 95 0.99 -6.40 8.35
N CYS A 96 0.62 -5.12 8.42
CA CYS A 96 -0.76 -4.73 8.69
C CYS A 96 -1.73 -5.09 7.56
N LEU A 97 -1.30 -4.91 6.30
CA LEU A 97 -2.07 -5.32 5.13
C LEU A 97 -2.33 -6.83 5.09
N LEU A 98 -1.41 -7.62 5.66
CA LEU A 98 -1.49 -9.08 5.72
C LEU A 98 -2.24 -9.63 6.95
N ALA A 99 -2.54 -8.78 7.94
CA ALA A 99 -3.14 -9.19 9.19
C ALA A 99 -4.69 -9.27 9.13
N HIS A 100 -5.28 -9.34 7.94
CA HIS A 100 -6.73 -9.38 7.70
C HIS A 100 -7.18 -10.70 7.09
#